data_AF-A0A1B4XZP8-F1
#
_entry.id   AF-A0A1B4XZP8-F1
#
_cell.length_a   1.000
_cell.length_b   1.000
_cell.length_c   1.000
_cell.angle_alpha   90.00
_cell.angle_beta   90.00
_cell.angle_gamma   90.00
#
_symmetry.space_group_name_H-M   'P 1'
#
loop_
_entity.id
_entity.type
_entity.pdbx_description
1 polymer ?
#
loop_
_entity_poly.entity_id
_entity_poly.type
_entity_poly.pdbx_seq_one_letter_code
_entity_poly.pdbx_strand_id
1 'polypeptide(L)'
;MSFVLVTPEALSAAATDTARIGSAINAATTAAAAQTTSVVAAAGDEVSAAVATLFGTYGQTYQAVAAQASGLHQQFENALAAAGSSYAGAEAASAAPLQQTQAAFSAVEQNVLSAVNAPSLALTGRPLIGNGADGGPGQAGGAGGWLYGNGGNGGNGGAGQAGGGGGSAGLLGNGGSGGNGGPGIPGGPGPTGGNGGNGGLLFGNGGAGGNGGDAYVFGNGQPGGSGGAGGDAYLLGTGGAGGHGGLGSVGAAGTNPSAPYLQAASGTDGLSGPAAQTGGAGADDNPGQQGGTGGTGGASSVAAAAGGTGGTGGVGAPGGTGGTGGISTSPNQAGGGGIGGTGGIGAPGGAGGHGGDGGAGGRGGLLFGVGGAGGAGGDGLDGGPGAMGLTGGTGGHGGDNTSSVTRPGVGGAGGNGGTGGNGGNGGNGGAGGAGGLFGQSGAAGAGGTAGAGGAGGTGGTGGTGGVGGTGGTGAGGGGRTGGVGGDGVTGATGASGQPGASG
;
A
#
# COMPACT_ATOMS: atom_id res chain seq x y z
N MET A 1 54.46 -31.47 -18.26
CA MET A 1 54.32 -30.00 -18.16
C MET A 1 54.12 -29.67 -16.70
N SER A 2 55.07 -29.02 -16.03
CA SER A 2 54.89 -28.57 -14.65
C SER A 2 54.12 -27.25 -14.68
N PHE A 3 52.96 -27.20 -14.06
CA PHE A 3 52.22 -25.95 -13.87
C PHE A 3 52.87 -25.15 -12.74
N VAL A 4 53.25 -23.91 -13.02
CA VAL A 4 53.71 -22.96 -12.01
C VAL A 4 52.49 -22.15 -11.60
N LEU A 5 52.04 -22.31 -10.35
CA LEU A 5 50.95 -21.54 -9.77
C LEU A 5 51.56 -20.43 -8.91
N VAL A 6 51.35 -19.19 -9.33
CA VAL A 6 51.75 -17.99 -8.59
C VAL A 6 50.50 -17.15 -8.39
N THR A 7 50.29 -16.67 -7.16
CA THR A 7 49.23 -15.71 -6.83
C THR A 7 49.84 -14.30 -6.81
N PRO A 8 49.62 -13.46 -7.83
CA PRO A 8 50.22 -12.12 -7.90
C PRO A 8 49.89 -11.25 -6.68
N GLU A 9 48.71 -11.45 -6.10
CA GLU A 9 48.25 -10.77 -4.88
C GLU A 9 49.14 -11.10 -3.67
N ALA A 10 49.55 -12.37 -3.52
CA ALA A 10 50.44 -12.77 -2.44
C ALA A 10 51.87 -12.23 -2.62
N LEU A 11 52.35 -12.12 -3.87
CA LEU A 11 53.65 -11.51 -4.16
C LEU A 11 53.64 -10.01 -3.86
N SER A 12 52.55 -9.31 -4.18
CA SER A 12 52.36 -7.89 -3.85
C SER A 12 52.32 -7.66 -2.34
N ALA A 13 51.61 -8.51 -1.59
CA ALA A 13 51.58 -8.48 -0.14
C ALA A 13 52.98 -8.72 0.45
N ALA A 14 53.69 -9.74 -0.05
CA ALA A 14 55.05 -10.06 0.39
C ALA A 14 56.05 -8.93 0.11
N ALA A 15 55.93 -8.24 -1.03
CA ALA A 15 56.74 -7.06 -1.34
C ALA A 15 56.49 -5.91 -0.35
N THR A 16 55.22 -5.69 0.02
CA THR A 16 54.84 -4.68 1.02
C THR A 16 55.40 -5.00 2.41
N ASP A 17 55.31 -6.25 2.84
CA ASP A 17 55.84 -6.67 4.15
C ASP A 17 57.37 -6.62 4.20
N THR A 18 58.03 -6.99 3.09
CA THR A 18 59.48 -6.86 2.94
C THR A 18 59.93 -5.40 3.04
N ALA A 19 59.20 -4.48 2.42
CA ALA A 19 59.43 -3.03 2.55
C ALA A 19 59.30 -2.52 3.99
N ARG A 20 58.32 -3.02 4.73
CA ARG A 20 58.15 -2.68 6.15
C ARG A 20 59.31 -3.17 7.02
N ILE A 21 59.75 -4.42 6.80
CA ILE A 21 60.89 -4.99 7.52
C ILE A 21 62.17 -4.20 7.23
N GLY A 22 62.43 -3.90 5.95
CA GLY A 22 63.59 -3.09 5.55
C GLY A 22 63.59 -1.71 6.19
N SER A 23 62.44 -1.04 6.19
CA SER A 23 62.25 0.25 6.86
C SER A 23 62.51 0.19 8.36
N ALA A 24 61.97 -0.82 9.05
CA ALA A 24 62.16 -1.00 10.49
C ALA A 24 63.64 -1.26 10.85
N ILE A 25 64.33 -2.11 10.08
CA ILE A 25 65.76 -2.42 10.28
C ILE A 25 66.61 -1.17 10.05
N ASN A 26 66.34 -0.40 9.00
CA ASN A 26 67.09 0.82 8.70
C ASN A 26 66.85 1.90 9.79
N ALA A 27 65.61 2.05 10.25
CA ALA A 27 65.28 2.96 11.34
C ALA A 27 66.01 2.58 12.65
N ALA A 28 66.02 1.29 13.02
CA ALA A 28 66.72 0.80 14.20
C ALA A 28 68.24 0.98 14.09
N THR A 29 68.81 0.68 12.91
CA THR A 29 70.24 0.85 12.62
C THR A 29 70.67 2.31 12.73
N THR A 30 69.85 3.22 12.21
CA THR A 30 70.08 4.67 12.29
C THR A 30 69.96 5.17 13.73
N ALA A 31 68.94 4.72 14.47
CA ALA A 31 68.71 5.12 15.86
C ALA A 31 69.87 4.73 16.80
N ALA A 32 70.52 3.58 16.55
CA ALA A 32 71.64 3.09 17.34
C ALA A 32 73.02 3.65 16.91
N ALA A 33 73.08 4.41 15.81
CA ALA A 33 74.35 4.79 15.20
C ALA A 33 75.23 5.65 16.12
N ALA A 34 74.66 6.65 16.78
CA ALA A 34 75.42 7.54 17.66
C ALA A 34 75.97 6.78 18.88
N GLN A 35 75.14 5.97 19.54
CA GLN A 35 75.48 5.27 20.77
C GLN A 35 76.53 4.16 20.56
N THR A 36 76.57 3.57 19.36
CA THR A 36 77.52 2.48 19.04
C THR A 36 78.84 2.97 18.48
N THR A 37 78.88 4.19 17.91
CA THR A 37 80.10 4.74 17.29
C THR A 37 80.84 5.76 18.17
N SER A 38 80.18 6.32 19.19
CA SER A 38 80.75 7.32 20.11
C SER A 38 81.02 6.76 21.52
N VAL A 39 81.52 5.52 21.60
CA VAL A 39 81.83 4.87 22.88
C VAL A 39 82.99 5.59 23.57
N VAL A 40 82.78 6.02 24.82
CA VAL A 40 83.77 6.73 25.65
C VAL A 40 84.50 5.73 26.55
N ALA A 41 85.79 5.96 26.80
CA ALA A 41 86.59 5.15 27.72
C ALA A 41 86.02 5.22 29.15
N ALA A 42 85.89 4.07 29.81
CA ALA A 42 85.32 3.98 31.16
C ALA A 42 86.21 4.60 32.26
N ALA A 43 87.52 4.62 32.03
CA ALA A 43 88.53 5.27 32.88
C ALA A 43 89.69 5.80 32.00
N GLY A 44 90.63 6.52 32.62
CA GLY A 44 91.75 7.18 31.93
C GLY A 44 92.92 6.28 31.55
N ASP A 45 92.76 4.96 31.60
CA ASP A 45 93.80 3.96 31.31
C ASP A 45 93.78 3.52 29.82
N GLU A 46 94.91 2.98 29.37
CA GLU A 46 95.11 2.55 27.98
C GLU A 46 94.21 1.37 27.58
N VAL A 47 93.81 0.52 28.54
CA VAL A 47 92.91 -0.62 28.26
C VAL A 47 91.50 -0.12 27.97
N SER A 48 90.98 0.80 28.80
CA SER A 48 89.69 1.45 28.57
C SER A 48 89.64 2.23 27.25
N ALA A 49 90.72 2.92 26.89
CA ALA A 49 90.84 3.64 25.62
C ALA A 49 90.88 2.68 24.40
N ALA A 50 91.63 1.58 24.49
CA ALA A 50 91.70 0.57 23.44
C ALA A 50 90.35 -0.15 23.25
N VAL A 51 89.65 -0.47 24.33
CA VAL A 51 88.32 -1.09 24.29
C VAL A 51 87.28 -0.15 23.68
N ALA A 52 87.25 1.13 24.06
CA ALA A 52 86.36 2.14 23.47
C ALA A 52 86.62 2.30 21.96
N THR A 53 87.89 2.32 21.55
CA THR A 53 88.28 2.37 20.13
C THR A 53 87.82 1.13 19.36
N LEU A 54 88.02 -0.07 19.92
CA LEU A 54 87.58 -1.33 19.31
C LEU A 54 86.06 -1.32 19.05
N PHE A 55 85.26 -0.96 20.06
CA PHE A 55 83.81 -0.91 19.93
C PHE A 55 83.34 0.19 18.98
N GLY A 56 83.98 1.37 18.98
CA GLY A 56 83.69 2.44 18.02
C GLY A 56 83.97 2.04 16.56
N THR A 57 85.11 1.41 16.29
CA THR A 57 85.45 0.88 14.96
C THR A 57 84.52 -0.25 14.54
N TYR A 58 84.14 -1.14 15.46
CA TYR A 58 83.16 -2.19 15.20
C TYR A 58 81.78 -1.60 14.83
N GLY A 59 81.33 -0.56 15.55
CA GLY A 59 80.10 0.17 15.25
C GLY A 59 80.12 0.81 13.86
N GLN A 60 81.23 1.45 13.46
CA GLN A 60 81.38 2.04 12.12
C GLN A 60 81.36 0.97 11.02
N THR A 61 82.01 -0.17 11.25
CA THR A 61 82.00 -1.30 10.31
C THR A 61 80.59 -1.88 10.16
N TYR A 62 79.87 -2.04 11.26
CA TYR A 62 78.47 -2.47 11.25
C TYR A 62 77.59 -1.53 10.43
N GLN A 63 77.73 -0.21 10.60
CA GLN A 63 76.96 0.79 9.84
C GLN A 63 77.23 0.71 8.33
N ALA A 64 78.48 0.51 7.92
CA ALA A 64 78.84 0.33 6.52
C ALA A 64 78.20 -0.93 5.90
N VAL A 65 78.22 -2.04 6.64
CA VAL A 65 77.57 -3.30 6.22
C VAL A 65 76.05 -3.14 6.17
N ALA A 66 75.45 -2.45 7.14
CA ALA A 66 74.01 -2.22 7.18
C ALA A 66 73.52 -1.36 6.01
N ALA A 67 74.31 -0.37 5.57
CA ALA A 67 74.02 0.40 4.36
C ALA A 67 74.05 -0.48 3.09
N GLN A 68 75.03 -1.39 2.98
CA GLN A 68 75.09 -2.34 1.87
C GLN A 68 73.90 -3.31 1.88
N ALA A 69 73.52 -3.81 3.06
CA ALA A 69 72.36 -4.67 3.24
C ALA A 69 71.05 -3.96 2.85
N SER A 70 70.89 -2.68 3.21
CA SER A 70 69.73 -1.87 2.78
C SER A 70 69.66 -1.73 1.27
N GLY A 71 70.80 -1.54 0.58
CA GLY A 71 70.83 -1.46 -0.88
C GLY A 71 70.43 -2.78 -1.55
N LEU A 72 70.90 -3.92 -1.03
CA LEU A 72 70.49 -5.25 -1.51
C LEU A 72 68.98 -5.49 -1.26
N HIS A 73 68.48 -5.09 -0.09
CA HIS A 73 67.08 -5.24 0.29
C HIS A 73 66.15 -4.46 -0.65
N GLN A 74 66.51 -3.22 -1.01
CA GLN A 74 65.76 -2.44 -2.02
C GLN A 74 65.77 -3.08 -3.41
N GLN A 75 66.90 -3.67 -3.83
CA GLN A 75 66.97 -4.39 -5.11
C GLN A 75 66.06 -5.62 -5.11
N PHE A 76 66.01 -6.34 -3.98
CA PHE A 76 65.12 -7.49 -3.80
C PHE A 76 63.64 -7.08 -3.85
N GLU A 77 63.24 -6.00 -3.17
CA GLU A 77 61.87 -5.46 -3.22
C GLU A 77 61.45 -5.10 -4.65
N ASN A 78 62.32 -4.37 -5.38
CA ASN A 78 62.06 -3.98 -6.76
C ASN A 78 61.93 -5.20 -7.69
N ALA A 79 62.79 -6.21 -7.52
CA ALA A 79 62.72 -7.45 -8.28
C ALA A 79 61.43 -8.24 -7.98
N LEU A 80 61.00 -8.29 -6.71
CA LEU A 80 59.79 -8.98 -6.30
C LEU A 80 58.52 -8.30 -6.85
N ALA A 81 58.48 -6.97 -6.82
CA ALA A 81 57.40 -6.19 -7.42
C ALA A 81 57.35 -6.38 -8.95
N ALA A 82 58.50 -6.30 -9.63
CA ALA A 82 58.59 -6.53 -11.07
C ALA A 82 58.17 -7.96 -11.46
N ALA A 83 58.51 -8.97 -10.64
CA ALA A 83 58.05 -10.33 -10.84
C ALA A 83 56.53 -10.43 -10.70
N GLY A 84 55.94 -9.83 -9.66
CA GLY A 84 54.48 -9.80 -9.44
C GLY A 84 53.71 -9.21 -10.62
N SER A 85 54.16 -8.07 -11.16
CA SER A 85 53.56 -7.47 -12.36
C SER A 85 53.75 -8.32 -13.62
N SER A 86 54.89 -9.00 -13.75
CA SER A 86 55.16 -9.88 -14.90
C SER A 86 54.26 -11.11 -14.90
N TYR A 87 54.03 -11.73 -13.73
CA TYR A 87 53.10 -12.85 -13.60
C TYR A 87 51.64 -12.41 -13.82
N ALA A 88 51.22 -11.27 -13.27
CA ALA A 88 49.88 -10.72 -13.54
C ALA A 88 49.67 -10.40 -15.03
N GLY A 89 50.69 -9.85 -15.70
CA GLY A 89 50.67 -9.60 -17.14
C GLY A 89 50.60 -10.90 -17.96
N ALA A 90 51.30 -11.95 -17.53
CA ALA A 90 51.25 -13.26 -18.17
C ALA A 90 49.87 -13.92 -18.03
N GLU A 91 49.22 -13.82 -16.87
CA GLU A 91 47.84 -14.29 -16.66
C GLU A 91 46.86 -13.52 -17.56
N ALA A 92 46.95 -12.19 -17.61
CA ALA A 92 46.11 -11.36 -18.46
C ALA A 92 46.31 -11.67 -19.96
N ALA A 93 47.55 -11.84 -20.40
CA ALA A 93 47.87 -12.22 -21.77
C ALA A 93 47.39 -13.65 -22.12
N SER A 94 47.33 -14.55 -21.14
CA SER A 94 46.81 -15.90 -21.30
C SER A 94 45.27 -15.93 -21.32
N ALA A 95 44.60 -15.01 -20.61
CA ALA A 95 43.15 -14.89 -20.58
C ALA A 95 42.57 -14.14 -21.80
N ALA A 96 43.30 -13.18 -22.37
CA ALA A 96 42.82 -12.35 -23.47
C ALA A 96 42.39 -13.16 -24.72
N PRO A 97 43.14 -14.18 -25.19
CA PRO A 97 42.70 -15.04 -26.28
C PRO A 97 41.39 -15.77 -25.99
N LEU A 98 41.15 -16.18 -24.75
CA LEU A 98 39.90 -16.86 -24.36
C LEU A 98 38.70 -15.91 -24.40
N GLN A 99 38.86 -14.67 -23.91
CA GLN A 99 37.81 -13.64 -23.98
C GLN A 99 37.50 -13.27 -25.44
N GLN A 100 38.53 -13.12 -26.26
CA GLN A 100 38.39 -12.80 -27.68
C GLN A 100 37.72 -13.94 -28.46
N THR A 101 38.07 -15.18 -28.15
CA THR A 101 37.46 -16.37 -28.76
C THR A 101 35.98 -16.47 -28.39
N GLN A 102 35.62 -16.24 -27.12
CA GLN A 102 34.22 -16.23 -26.69
C GLN A 102 33.40 -15.15 -27.42
N ALA A 103 33.92 -13.93 -27.53
CA ALA A 103 33.26 -12.85 -28.25
C ALA A 103 33.11 -13.16 -29.75
N ALA A 104 34.13 -13.77 -30.36
CA ALA A 104 34.09 -14.17 -31.77
C ALA A 104 33.03 -15.26 -32.03
N PHE A 105 32.92 -16.26 -31.15
CA PHE A 105 31.87 -17.28 -31.26
C PHE A 105 30.46 -16.67 -31.15
N SER A 106 30.22 -15.80 -30.17
CA SER A 106 28.93 -15.10 -30.05
C SER A 106 28.61 -14.24 -31.26
N ALA A 107 29.61 -13.59 -31.87
CA ALA A 107 29.41 -12.83 -33.09
C ALA A 107 29.07 -13.71 -34.30
N VAL A 108 29.72 -14.87 -34.43
CA VAL A 108 29.41 -15.85 -35.49
C VAL A 108 27.98 -16.38 -35.32
N GLU A 109 27.56 -16.73 -34.11
CA GLU A 109 26.19 -17.17 -33.83
C GLU A 109 25.16 -16.12 -34.25
N GLN A 110 25.37 -14.85 -33.88
CA GLN A 110 24.45 -13.77 -34.24
C GLN A 110 24.41 -13.50 -35.75
N ASN A 111 25.55 -13.61 -36.44
CA ASN A 111 25.61 -13.49 -37.89
C ASN A 111 24.85 -14.62 -38.59
N VAL A 112 25.01 -15.87 -38.11
CA VAL A 112 24.28 -17.02 -38.64
C VAL A 112 22.78 -16.88 -38.38
N LEU A 113 22.37 -16.53 -37.16
CA LEU A 113 20.96 -16.28 -36.84
C LEU A 113 20.37 -15.15 -37.67
N SER A 114 21.11 -14.06 -37.87
CA SER A 114 20.67 -12.94 -38.72
C SER A 114 20.48 -13.38 -40.17
N ALA A 115 21.41 -14.16 -40.72
CA ALA A 115 21.30 -14.69 -42.08
C ALA A 115 20.12 -15.66 -42.23
N VAL A 116 19.90 -16.54 -41.25
CA VAL A 116 18.78 -17.50 -41.23
C VAL A 116 17.44 -16.78 -41.06
N ASN A 117 17.39 -15.73 -40.24
CA ASN A 117 16.16 -14.99 -39.96
C ASN A 117 15.81 -13.96 -41.04
N ALA A 118 16.78 -13.46 -41.81
CA ALA A 118 16.57 -12.38 -42.78
C ALA A 118 15.41 -12.65 -43.77
N PRO A 119 15.27 -13.85 -44.38
CA PRO A 119 14.13 -14.14 -45.25
C PRO A 119 12.79 -14.11 -44.51
N SER A 120 12.70 -14.72 -43.32
CA SER A 120 11.47 -14.76 -42.52
C SER A 120 11.06 -13.37 -42.02
N LEU A 121 12.04 -12.58 -41.58
CA LEU A 121 11.82 -11.22 -41.10
C LEU A 121 11.34 -10.32 -42.24
N ALA A 122 11.92 -10.45 -43.43
CA ALA A 122 11.50 -9.70 -44.62
C ALA A 122 10.08 -10.08 -45.09
N LEU A 123 9.69 -11.35 -44.96
CA LEU A 123 8.39 -11.83 -45.45
C LEU A 123 7.26 -11.68 -44.43
N THR A 124 7.54 -11.82 -43.14
CA THR A 124 6.51 -11.94 -42.09
C THR A 124 6.64 -10.92 -40.97
N GLY A 125 7.73 -10.13 -40.94
CA GLY A 125 8.04 -9.23 -39.83
C GLY A 125 8.44 -9.95 -38.54
N ARG A 126 8.64 -11.27 -38.58
CA ARG A 126 8.94 -12.10 -37.40
C ARG A 126 10.08 -13.09 -37.71
N PRO A 127 11.04 -13.28 -36.79
CA PRO A 127 12.16 -14.20 -37.00
C PRO A 127 11.67 -15.64 -37.13
N LEU A 128 12.46 -16.46 -37.82
CA LEU A 128 12.22 -17.90 -37.88
C LEU A 128 12.67 -18.56 -36.58
N ILE A 129 13.82 -18.15 -36.06
CA ILE A 129 14.44 -18.65 -34.82
C ILE A 129 14.81 -17.46 -33.93
N GLY A 130 14.40 -17.50 -32.67
CA GLY A 130 14.79 -16.49 -31.68
C GLY A 130 13.67 -16.24 -30.68
N ASN A 131 14.03 -15.83 -29.46
CA ASN A 131 13.02 -15.49 -28.47
C ASN A 131 12.35 -14.14 -28.80
N GLY A 132 11.13 -13.96 -28.32
CA GLY A 132 10.45 -12.69 -28.34
C GLY A 132 11.12 -11.69 -27.39
N ALA A 133 11.09 -10.41 -27.74
CA ALA A 133 11.59 -9.37 -26.86
C ALA A 133 10.64 -9.18 -25.66
N ASP A 134 11.18 -8.99 -24.47
CA ASP A 134 10.37 -8.64 -23.30
C ASP A 134 9.76 -7.25 -23.47
N GLY A 135 8.54 -7.07 -22.98
CA GLY A 135 7.84 -5.80 -22.99
C GLY A 135 8.46 -4.81 -22.00
N GLY A 136 8.51 -3.53 -22.39
CA GLY A 136 8.72 -2.44 -21.44
C GLY A 136 7.52 -2.27 -20.49
N PRO A 137 7.54 -1.32 -19.54
CA PRO A 137 6.48 -1.16 -18.54
C PRO A 137 5.07 -1.13 -19.15
N GLY A 138 4.20 -2.05 -18.72
CA GLY A 138 2.84 -2.26 -19.22
C GLY A 138 2.71 -2.73 -20.69
N GLN A 139 3.82 -2.91 -21.40
CA GLN A 139 3.84 -3.33 -22.81
C GLN A 139 3.87 -4.85 -22.92
N ALA A 140 3.22 -5.36 -23.97
CA ALA A 140 3.24 -6.78 -24.26
C ALA A 140 4.64 -7.27 -24.67
N GLY A 141 4.96 -8.51 -24.32
CA GLY A 141 6.11 -9.23 -24.84
C GLY A 141 5.91 -9.59 -26.32
N GLY A 142 6.99 -9.54 -27.08
CA GLY A 142 7.02 -9.95 -28.48
C GLY A 142 6.84 -11.46 -28.64
N ALA A 143 6.32 -11.89 -29.78
CA ALA A 143 6.22 -13.30 -30.09
C ALA A 143 7.60 -13.92 -30.34
N GLY A 144 7.79 -15.18 -29.92
CA GLY A 144 8.98 -15.97 -30.26
C GLY A 144 9.06 -16.29 -31.76
N GLY A 145 10.16 -16.86 -32.24
CA GLY A 145 10.33 -17.21 -33.65
C GLY A 145 9.29 -18.22 -34.15
N TRP A 146 9.03 -18.24 -35.46
CA TRP A 146 8.03 -19.15 -36.04
C TRP A 146 8.36 -20.62 -35.81
N LEU A 147 9.63 -21.00 -35.91
CA LEU A 147 10.08 -22.38 -35.75
C LEU A 147 10.51 -22.66 -34.31
N TYR A 148 11.41 -21.84 -33.78
CA TYR A 148 11.96 -22.05 -32.44
C TYR A 148 12.15 -20.73 -31.71
N GLY A 149 11.62 -20.64 -30.50
CA GLY A 149 11.83 -19.51 -29.62
C GLY A 149 10.70 -19.31 -28.64
N ASN A 150 11.05 -18.92 -27.43
CA ASN A 150 10.08 -18.58 -26.41
C ASN A 150 9.46 -17.22 -26.71
N GLY A 151 8.22 -17.00 -26.29
CA GLY A 151 7.66 -15.66 -26.26
C GLY A 151 8.35 -14.79 -25.21
N GLY A 152 8.40 -13.47 -25.45
CA GLY A 152 8.91 -12.51 -24.49
C GLY A 152 7.93 -12.31 -23.34
N ASN A 153 8.43 -11.97 -22.15
CA ASN A 153 7.60 -11.65 -21.01
C ASN A 153 6.91 -10.30 -21.22
N GLY A 154 5.66 -10.17 -20.76
CA GLY A 154 5.00 -8.88 -20.67
C GLY A 154 5.62 -8.03 -19.58
N GLY A 155 5.75 -6.73 -19.82
CA GLY A 155 6.32 -5.82 -18.84
C GLY A 155 5.31 -5.48 -17.74
N ASN A 156 5.80 -5.38 -16.50
CA ASN A 156 4.99 -4.98 -15.36
C ASN A 156 4.44 -3.55 -15.55
N GLY A 157 3.20 -3.31 -15.16
CA GLY A 157 2.58 -1.99 -15.20
C GLY A 157 3.20 -1.03 -14.19
N GLY A 158 3.36 0.24 -14.58
CA GLY A 158 3.59 1.34 -13.64
C GLY A 158 2.32 1.72 -12.89
N ALA A 159 2.38 2.75 -12.04
CA ALA A 159 1.20 3.23 -11.31
C ALA A 159 0.02 3.54 -12.25
N GLY A 160 -1.14 2.94 -11.99
CA GLY A 160 -2.37 3.07 -12.77
C GLY A 160 -2.34 2.33 -14.12
N GLN A 161 -1.30 1.55 -14.40
CA GLN A 161 -1.15 0.84 -15.66
C GLN A 161 -1.30 -0.67 -15.46
N ALA A 162 -1.99 -1.31 -16.41
CA ALA A 162 -2.08 -2.77 -16.46
C ALA A 162 -0.72 -3.39 -16.79
N GLY A 163 -0.57 -4.67 -16.44
CA GLY A 163 0.55 -5.47 -16.89
C GLY A 163 0.43 -5.83 -18.37
N GLY A 164 1.56 -5.86 -19.08
CA GLY A 164 1.59 -6.29 -20.47
C GLY A 164 1.35 -7.79 -20.62
N GLY A 165 0.72 -8.21 -21.72
CA GLY A 165 0.57 -9.63 -22.02
C GLY A 165 1.90 -10.30 -22.37
N GLY A 166 2.08 -11.56 -22.01
CA GLY A 166 3.19 -12.39 -22.47
C GLY A 166 3.08 -12.73 -23.95
N GLY A 167 4.22 -12.74 -24.63
CA GLY A 167 4.32 -13.13 -26.03
C GLY A 167 4.08 -14.62 -26.22
N SER A 168 3.47 -15.01 -27.34
CA SER A 168 3.29 -16.43 -27.68
C SER A 168 4.54 -16.99 -28.39
N ALA A 169 4.81 -18.28 -28.21
CA ALA A 169 5.81 -19.00 -28.99
C ALA A 169 5.28 -19.35 -30.41
N GLY A 170 6.16 -19.89 -31.26
CA GLY A 170 5.81 -20.39 -32.60
C GLY A 170 5.49 -21.89 -32.59
N LEU A 171 6.26 -22.68 -33.33
CA LEU A 171 6.11 -24.14 -33.38
C LEU A 171 6.69 -24.82 -32.12
N LEU A 172 7.90 -24.43 -31.72
CA LEU A 172 8.58 -24.89 -30.51
C LEU A 172 8.97 -23.70 -29.63
N GLY A 173 8.68 -23.80 -28.33
CA GLY A 173 9.05 -22.80 -27.35
C GLY A 173 7.95 -22.55 -26.33
N ASN A 174 8.28 -21.95 -25.20
CA ASN A 174 7.32 -21.62 -24.16
C ASN A 174 6.73 -20.23 -24.39
N GLY A 175 5.49 -20.02 -23.98
CA GLY A 175 4.92 -18.67 -23.91
C GLY A 175 5.59 -17.84 -22.82
N GLY A 176 5.69 -16.52 -23.04
CA GLY A 176 6.20 -15.59 -22.05
C GLY A 176 5.21 -15.36 -20.92
N SER A 177 5.68 -15.00 -19.72
CA SER A 177 4.78 -14.65 -18.62
C SER A 177 4.08 -13.31 -18.88
N GLY A 178 2.86 -13.14 -18.39
CA GLY A 178 2.21 -11.84 -18.31
C GLY A 178 2.86 -10.97 -17.24
N GLY A 179 2.89 -9.65 -17.46
CA GLY A 179 3.36 -8.67 -16.49
C GLY A 179 2.33 -8.44 -15.40
N ASN A 180 2.77 -8.07 -14.20
CA ASN A 180 1.86 -7.71 -13.10
C ASN A 180 1.19 -6.34 -13.38
N GLY A 181 -0.04 -6.16 -12.92
CA GLY A 181 -0.67 -4.84 -12.82
C GLY A 181 0.10 -3.95 -11.84
N GLY A 182 0.30 -2.68 -12.19
CA GLY A 182 0.91 -1.73 -11.27
C GLY A 182 -0.04 -1.34 -10.13
N PRO A 183 0.41 -0.55 -9.14
CA PRO A 183 -0.47 -0.08 -8.07
C PRO A 183 -1.53 0.90 -8.59
N GLY A 184 -2.71 0.94 -7.97
CA GLY A 184 -3.74 1.95 -8.25
C GLY A 184 -3.27 3.39 -8.02
N ILE A 185 -3.80 4.33 -8.82
CA ILE A 185 -3.60 5.78 -8.66
C ILE A 185 -4.68 6.39 -7.77
N PRO A 186 -4.52 7.63 -7.25
CA PRO A 186 -5.50 8.25 -6.37
C PRO A 186 -6.95 8.16 -6.90
N GLY A 187 -7.82 7.52 -6.10
CA GLY A 187 -9.23 7.29 -6.44
C GLY A 187 -9.50 6.22 -7.48
N GLY A 188 -8.47 5.54 -7.99
CA GLY A 188 -8.57 4.53 -9.04
C GLY A 188 -8.50 3.08 -8.53
N PRO A 189 -9.08 2.14 -9.28
CA PRO A 189 -8.99 0.71 -8.99
C PRO A 189 -7.58 0.19 -9.21
N GLY A 190 -7.37 -1.04 -8.74
CA GLY A 190 -6.19 -1.81 -9.09
C GLY A 190 -6.16 -2.12 -10.60
N PRO A 191 -5.07 -1.80 -11.31
CA PRO A 191 -4.86 -2.24 -12.69
C PRO A 191 -4.78 -3.76 -12.83
N THR A 192 -5.24 -4.31 -13.95
CA THR A 192 -5.23 -5.76 -14.18
C THR A 192 -3.83 -6.30 -14.47
N GLY A 193 -3.61 -7.58 -14.15
CA GLY A 193 -2.45 -8.34 -14.62
C GLY A 193 -2.55 -8.67 -16.11
N GLY A 194 -1.40 -8.84 -16.76
CA GLY A 194 -1.32 -9.26 -18.15
C GLY A 194 -1.51 -10.77 -18.30
N ASN A 195 -2.12 -11.21 -19.38
CA ASN A 195 -2.26 -12.65 -19.66
C ASN A 195 -0.90 -13.27 -20.00
N GLY A 196 -0.69 -14.54 -19.66
CA GLY A 196 0.44 -15.33 -20.13
C GLY A 196 0.33 -15.63 -21.63
N GLY A 197 1.47 -15.74 -22.30
CA GLY A 197 1.54 -16.11 -23.71
C GLY A 197 1.35 -17.61 -23.92
N ASN A 198 0.89 -18.00 -25.11
CA ASN A 198 0.71 -19.42 -25.41
C ASN A 198 2.05 -20.10 -25.70
N GLY A 199 2.16 -21.38 -25.31
CA GLY A 199 3.25 -22.27 -25.68
C GLY A 199 3.23 -22.63 -27.16
N GLY A 200 4.30 -23.28 -27.60
CA GLY A 200 4.48 -23.68 -29.00
C GLY A 200 3.44 -24.69 -29.45
N LEU A 201 3.10 -24.66 -30.73
CA LEU A 201 2.07 -25.52 -31.32
C LEU A 201 2.38 -27.02 -31.10
N LEU A 202 3.65 -27.40 -31.21
CA LEU A 202 4.08 -28.80 -31.11
C LEU A 202 4.65 -29.14 -29.73
N PHE A 203 5.48 -28.26 -29.20
CA PHE A 203 6.06 -28.43 -27.87
C PHE A 203 6.28 -27.07 -27.20
N GLY A 204 5.74 -26.94 -26.00
CA GLY A 204 5.96 -25.76 -25.18
C GLY A 204 4.86 -25.55 -24.15
N ASN A 205 5.26 -25.01 -23.01
CA ASN A 205 4.34 -24.65 -21.95
C ASN A 205 3.75 -23.27 -22.21
N GLY A 206 2.52 -23.04 -21.77
CA GLY A 206 1.97 -21.70 -21.67
C GLY A 206 2.64 -20.88 -20.56
N GLY A 207 2.74 -19.58 -20.76
CA GLY A 207 3.29 -18.65 -19.77
C GLY A 207 2.28 -18.39 -18.64
N ALA A 208 2.75 -18.09 -17.44
CA ALA A 208 1.86 -17.70 -16.34
C ALA A 208 1.22 -16.33 -16.60
N GLY A 209 -0.01 -16.12 -16.13
CA GLY A 209 -0.63 -14.80 -16.06
C GLY A 209 -0.02 -13.95 -14.94
N GLY A 210 0.03 -12.65 -15.15
CA GLY A 210 0.50 -11.68 -14.16
C GLY A 210 -0.55 -11.39 -13.10
N ASN A 211 -0.13 -11.01 -11.90
CA ASN A 211 -1.05 -10.66 -10.82
C ASN A 211 -1.74 -9.32 -11.10
N GLY A 212 -2.97 -9.16 -10.63
CA GLY A 212 -3.65 -7.87 -10.56
C GLY A 212 -2.99 -6.95 -9.55
N GLY A 213 -3.02 -5.65 -9.82
CA GLY A 213 -2.53 -4.62 -8.93
C GLY A 213 -3.52 -4.30 -7.82
N ASP A 214 -3.02 -3.84 -6.69
CA ASP A 214 -3.87 -3.40 -5.58
C ASP A 214 -4.53 -2.06 -5.87
N ALA A 215 -5.72 -1.86 -5.33
CA ALA A 215 -6.40 -0.57 -5.34
C ALA A 215 -5.65 0.48 -4.53
N TYR A 216 -5.85 1.75 -4.84
CA TYR A 216 -5.29 2.83 -4.04
C TYR A 216 -5.91 2.84 -2.64
N VAL A 217 -5.07 2.79 -1.59
CA VAL A 217 -5.50 2.62 -0.18
C VAL A 217 -6.58 3.62 0.28
N PHE A 218 -6.57 4.86 -0.24
CA PHE A 218 -7.59 5.88 0.07
C PHE A 218 -8.61 6.07 -1.06
N GLY A 219 -8.89 5.02 -1.83
CA GLY A 219 -9.75 5.03 -3.00
C GLY A 219 -11.25 5.12 -2.70
N ASN A 220 -11.65 5.16 -1.42
CA ASN A 220 -13.05 5.16 -0.99
C ASN A 220 -13.79 3.91 -1.51
N GLY A 221 -13.20 2.72 -1.31
CA GLY A 221 -13.83 1.47 -1.73
C GLY A 221 -13.60 1.07 -3.18
N GLN A 222 -12.47 1.44 -3.78
CA GLN A 222 -12.10 0.95 -5.11
C GLN A 222 -11.75 -0.54 -5.12
N PRO A 223 -12.11 -1.27 -6.19
CA PRO A 223 -11.78 -2.68 -6.33
C PRO A 223 -10.31 -2.90 -6.70
N GLY A 224 -9.76 -4.04 -6.29
CA GLY A 224 -8.47 -4.54 -6.75
C GLY A 224 -8.51 -5.00 -8.21
N GLY A 225 -7.35 -5.06 -8.85
CA GLY A 225 -7.22 -5.49 -10.24
C GLY A 225 -7.36 -7.00 -10.37
N SER A 226 -7.96 -7.48 -11.45
CA SER A 226 -7.98 -8.92 -11.71
C SER A 226 -6.60 -9.45 -12.12
N GLY A 227 -6.34 -10.71 -11.77
CA GLY A 227 -5.20 -11.45 -12.29
C GLY A 227 -5.35 -11.81 -13.77
N GLY A 228 -4.25 -11.86 -14.49
CA GLY A 228 -4.20 -12.29 -15.89
C GLY A 228 -4.38 -13.79 -16.03
N ALA A 229 -4.99 -14.25 -17.12
CA ALA A 229 -5.10 -15.67 -17.40
C ALA A 229 -3.73 -16.28 -17.73
N GLY A 230 -3.52 -17.55 -17.40
CA GLY A 230 -2.37 -18.32 -17.88
C GLY A 230 -2.52 -18.68 -19.35
N GLY A 231 -1.39 -18.80 -20.06
CA GLY A 231 -1.35 -19.18 -21.46
C GLY A 231 -1.59 -20.67 -21.68
N ASP A 232 -2.12 -21.01 -22.85
CA ASP A 232 -2.37 -22.40 -23.22
C ASP A 232 -1.10 -23.11 -23.71
N ALA A 233 -1.05 -24.43 -23.54
CA ALA A 233 -0.20 -25.34 -24.32
C ALA A 233 -1.04 -26.06 -25.39
N TYR A 234 -0.42 -26.40 -26.53
CA TYR A 234 -1.14 -26.95 -27.68
C TYR A 234 -1.02 -28.47 -27.80
N LEU A 235 0.03 -29.03 -28.42
CA LEU A 235 0.13 -30.50 -28.57
C LEU A 235 0.75 -31.14 -27.32
N LEU A 236 1.94 -30.67 -26.94
CA LEU A 236 2.71 -31.14 -25.79
C LEU A 236 3.15 -29.95 -24.95
N GLY A 237 2.88 -30.02 -23.65
CA GLY A 237 3.25 -28.98 -22.69
C GLY A 237 2.18 -28.77 -21.65
N THR A 238 2.50 -27.98 -20.64
CA THR A 238 1.60 -27.64 -19.54
C THR A 238 1.01 -26.25 -19.75
N GLY A 239 -0.25 -26.06 -19.38
CA GLY A 239 -0.85 -24.73 -19.34
C GLY A 239 -0.19 -23.86 -18.27
N GLY A 240 -0.15 -22.55 -18.51
CA GLY A 240 0.37 -21.58 -17.55
C GLY A 240 -0.62 -21.36 -16.39
N ALA A 241 -0.12 -21.06 -15.20
CA ALA A 241 -0.98 -20.68 -14.08
C ALA A 241 -1.62 -19.31 -14.32
N GLY A 242 -2.84 -19.09 -13.84
CA GLY A 242 -3.45 -17.76 -13.78
C GLY A 242 -2.85 -16.91 -12.65
N GLY A 243 -2.85 -15.59 -12.84
CA GLY A 243 -2.37 -14.63 -11.86
C GLY A 243 -3.38 -14.39 -10.73
N HIS A 244 -2.90 -13.97 -9.56
CA HIS A 244 -3.76 -13.62 -8.43
C HIS A 244 -4.48 -12.29 -8.66
N GLY A 245 -5.67 -12.12 -8.11
CA GLY A 245 -6.33 -10.82 -8.01
C GLY A 245 -5.69 -9.91 -6.96
N GLY A 246 -5.76 -8.60 -7.16
CA GLY A 246 -5.24 -7.58 -6.26
C GLY A 246 -6.22 -7.23 -5.14
N LEU A 247 -5.72 -6.56 -4.11
CA LEU A 247 -6.51 -6.12 -2.95
C LEU A 247 -7.42 -4.94 -3.29
N GLY A 248 -8.62 -4.91 -2.71
CA GLY A 248 -9.47 -3.71 -2.70
C GLY A 248 -8.91 -2.59 -1.83
N SER A 249 -9.62 -1.45 -1.71
CA SER A 249 -9.28 -0.36 -0.78
C SER A 249 -10.32 -0.18 0.32
N VAL A 250 -9.95 0.41 1.46
CA VAL A 250 -10.89 0.64 2.57
C VAL A 250 -11.94 1.69 2.16
N GLY A 251 -13.16 1.54 2.66
CA GLY A 251 -14.23 2.50 2.45
C GLY A 251 -13.97 3.84 3.17
N ALA A 252 -14.50 4.93 2.60
CA ALA A 252 -14.35 6.26 3.20
C ALA A 252 -15.13 6.38 4.51
N ALA A 253 -14.60 7.12 5.50
CA ALA A 253 -15.42 7.51 6.63
C ALA A 253 -16.59 8.40 6.20
N GLY A 254 -17.76 8.22 6.80
CA GLY A 254 -18.89 9.11 6.60
C GLY A 254 -18.56 10.51 7.11
N THR A 255 -18.92 11.54 6.36
CA THR A 255 -18.72 12.94 6.75
C THR A 255 -20.05 13.68 6.79
N ASN A 256 -20.36 14.30 7.93
CA ASN A 256 -21.54 15.15 8.06
C ASN A 256 -21.30 16.53 7.43
N PRO A 257 -22.34 17.19 6.90
CA PRO A 257 -22.27 18.59 6.50
C PRO A 257 -21.93 19.49 7.71
N SER A 258 -21.14 20.53 7.45
CA SER A 258 -20.77 21.56 8.42
C SER A 258 -21.70 22.76 8.35
N ALA A 259 -21.97 23.39 9.50
CA ALA A 259 -22.78 24.61 9.57
C ALA A 259 -22.26 25.72 8.63
N PRO A 260 -23.15 26.58 8.10
CA PRO A 260 -24.58 26.70 8.43
C PRO A 260 -25.48 25.69 7.71
N TYR A 261 -26.45 25.13 8.42
CA TYR A 261 -27.46 24.21 7.90
C TYR A 261 -28.69 24.98 7.37
N LEU A 262 -29.25 24.52 6.26
CA LEU A 262 -30.55 25.00 5.77
C LEU A 262 -31.66 24.43 6.67
N GLN A 263 -32.54 25.29 7.16
CA GLN A 263 -33.62 24.95 8.08
C GLN A 263 -34.84 24.47 7.30
N ALA A 264 -35.31 23.25 7.57
CA ALA A 264 -36.58 22.75 7.06
C ALA A 264 -37.74 23.61 7.59
N ALA A 265 -38.89 23.55 6.90
CA ALA A 265 -40.02 24.43 7.18
C ALA A 265 -40.50 24.32 8.65
N SER A 266 -40.74 25.47 9.28
CA SER A 266 -41.30 25.53 10.62
C SER A 266 -42.76 25.08 10.65
N GLY A 267 -43.17 24.47 11.75
CA GLY A 267 -44.57 24.15 12.01
C GLY A 267 -45.42 25.41 12.10
N THR A 268 -46.69 25.29 11.72
CA THR A 268 -47.65 26.39 11.78
C THR A 268 -48.02 26.71 13.22
N ASP A 269 -48.15 27.99 13.57
CA ASP A 269 -48.63 28.41 14.89
C ASP A 269 -50.09 27.97 15.15
N GLY A 270 -50.38 27.61 16.39
CA GLY A 270 -51.69 27.22 16.85
C GLY A 270 -52.65 28.42 16.97
N LEU A 271 -53.88 28.25 16.50
CA LEU A 271 -54.90 29.29 16.61
C LEU A 271 -55.31 29.52 18.07
N SER A 272 -55.39 30.79 18.46
CA SER A 272 -55.78 31.23 19.80
C SER A 272 -57.30 31.23 19.98
N GLY A 273 -57.80 30.87 21.17
CA GLY A 273 -59.22 30.83 21.46
C GLY A 273 -59.60 30.06 22.72
N PRO A 274 -60.91 29.91 23.00
CA PRO A 274 -61.42 29.17 24.17
C PRO A 274 -60.97 27.69 24.16
N ALA A 275 -60.80 27.12 22.96
CA ALA A 275 -60.14 25.85 22.70
C ALA A 275 -58.89 26.11 21.84
N ALA A 276 -57.82 26.58 22.47
CA ALA A 276 -56.58 26.88 21.76
C ALA A 276 -56.01 25.62 21.10
N GLN A 277 -55.42 25.79 19.92
CA GLN A 277 -54.83 24.69 19.16
C GLN A 277 -53.34 24.55 19.45
N THR A 278 -52.86 23.31 19.53
CA THR A 278 -51.44 22.99 19.61
C THR A 278 -50.72 23.50 18.37
N GLY A 279 -49.48 23.98 18.53
CA GLY A 279 -48.64 24.31 17.39
C GLY A 279 -48.39 23.08 16.50
N GLY A 280 -48.27 23.30 15.19
CA GLY A 280 -47.93 22.26 14.22
C GLY A 280 -46.49 21.77 14.39
N ALA A 281 -46.23 20.52 13.99
CA ALA A 281 -44.86 19.99 13.99
C ALA A 281 -44.01 20.68 12.91
N GLY A 282 -42.72 20.86 13.19
CA GLY A 282 -41.74 21.22 12.15
C GLY A 282 -41.61 20.11 11.10
N ALA A 283 -41.24 20.48 9.88
CA ALA A 283 -41.02 19.51 8.81
C ALA A 283 -39.79 18.63 9.08
N ASP A 284 -39.94 17.34 8.81
CA ASP A 284 -38.88 16.34 8.86
C ASP A 284 -38.04 16.33 7.56
N ASP A 285 -36.82 15.80 7.65
CA ASP A 285 -35.99 15.21 6.58
C ASP A 285 -35.87 15.91 5.21
N ASN A 286 -34.75 16.61 5.02
CA ASN A 286 -34.06 16.74 3.72
C ASN A 286 -32.56 16.47 3.93
N PRO A 287 -31.86 15.73 3.05
CA PRO A 287 -30.43 15.46 3.22
C PRO A 287 -29.61 16.74 3.48
N GLY A 288 -28.93 16.78 4.62
CA GLY A 288 -28.13 17.94 5.05
C GLY A 288 -28.90 19.18 5.56
N GLN A 289 -30.21 19.09 5.79
CA GLN A 289 -31.01 20.17 6.39
C GLN A 289 -31.29 19.95 7.87
N GLN A 290 -31.28 21.03 8.67
CA GLN A 290 -31.77 21.00 10.04
C GLN A 290 -33.29 20.78 10.05
N GLY A 291 -33.80 19.95 10.95
CA GLY A 291 -35.23 19.67 11.08
C GLY A 291 -36.05 20.90 11.47
N GLY A 292 -37.29 21.04 11.00
CA GLY A 292 -38.12 22.24 11.17
C GLY A 292 -38.34 22.65 12.62
N THR A 293 -38.43 23.95 12.94
CA THR A 293 -38.84 24.34 14.30
C THR A 293 -40.33 24.05 14.51
N GLY A 294 -40.74 23.60 15.69
CA GLY A 294 -42.17 23.43 16.01
C GLY A 294 -42.92 24.76 16.06
N GLY A 295 -44.19 24.77 15.69
CA GLY A 295 -45.05 25.95 15.77
C GLY A 295 -45.40 26.33 17.21
N THR A 296 -45.71 27.59 17.48
CA THR A 296 -46.12 28.03 18.82
C THR A 296 -47.54 27.55 19.17
N GLY A 297 -47.83 27.31 20.45
CA GLY A 297 -49.17 26.94 20.91
C GLY A 297 -50.13 28.13 20.95
N GLY A 298 -51.40 27.92 20.62
CA GLY A 298 -52.42 28.97 20.70
C GLY A 298 -52.64 29.48 22.13
N ALA A 299 -52.88 30.79 22.26
CA ALA A 299 -53.21 31.41 23.54
C ALA A 299 -54.68 31.17 23.93
N SER A 300 -54.96 31.07 25.23
CA SER A 300 -56.33 30.89 25.75
C SER A 300 -56.53 31.53 27.12
N SER A 301 -57.70 32.11 27.33
CA SER A 301 -58.13 32.56 28.65
C SER A 301 -58.49 31.41 29.60
N VAL A 302 -58.60 30.17 29.10
CA VAL A 302 -59.03 29.00 29.88
C VAL A 302 -57.90 27.97 30.02
N ALA A 303 -57.40 27.43 28.91
CA ALA A 303 -56.25 26.52 28.88
C ALA A 303 -55.45 26.73 27.60
N ALA A 304 -54.22 27.21 27.72
CA ALA A 304 -53.39 27.48 26.56
C ALA A 304 -52.80 26.18 26.01
N ALA A 305 -52.62 26.15 24.70
CA ALA A 305 -52.21 24.93 24.02
C ALA A 305 -50.69 24.76 24.05
N ALA A 306 -50.24 23.52 23.91
CA ALA A 306 -48.81 23.24 23.86
C ALA A 306 -48.17 23.74 22.55
N GLY A 307 -46.86 23.98 22.58
CA GLY A 307 -46.07 24.17 21.38
C GLY A 307 -45.99 22.87 20.57
N GLY A 308 -45.85 23.01 19.25
CA GLY A 308 -45.62 21.90 18.33
C GLY A 308 -44.24 21.30 18.51
N THR A 309 -44.06 20.04 18.11
CA THR A 309 -42.75 19.38 18.16
C THR A 309 -41.81 19.91 17.08
N GLY A 310 -40.51 19.96 17.35
CA GLY A 310 -39.52 20.17 16.28
C GLY A 310 -39.48 18.98 15.33
N GLY A 311 -39.17 19.22 14.06
CA GLY A 311 -38.96 18.20 13.04
C GLY A 311 -37.59 17.53 13.17
N THR A 312 -37.44 16.34 12.61
CA THR A 312 -36.20 15.57 12.60
C THR A 312 -35.15 16.19 11.67
N GLY A 313 -33.88 16.16 12.07
CA GLY A 313 -32.76 16.58 11.22
C GLY A 313 -32.50 15.58 10.09
N GLY A 314 -32.14 16.08 8.90
CA GLY A 314 -31.68 15.22 7.81
C GLY A 314 -30.32 14.58 8.08
N VAL A 315 -29.89 13.65 7.22
CA VAL A 315 -28.60 12.95 7.38
C VAL A 315 -27.45 13.93 7.64
N GLY A 316 -26.78 13.76 8.78
CA GLY A 316 -25.67 14.58 9.23
C GLY A 316 -26.05 16.02 9.62
N ALA A 317 -27.31 16.31 9.92
CA ALA A 317 -27.81 17.61 10.35
C ALA A 317 -28.56 17.55 11.70
N PRO A 318 -28.61 18.64 12.48
CA PRO A 318 -29.27 18.64 13.79
C PRO A 318 -30.81 18.64 13.68
N GLY A 319 -31.47 18.28 14.78
CA GLY A 319 -32.93 18.33 14.89
C GLY A 319 -33.48 19.75 15.01
N GLY A 320 -34.76 19.92 14.73
CA GLY A 320 -35.47 21.18 14.90
C GLY A 320 -35.80 21.48 16.35
N THR A 321 -35.84 22.77 16.71
CA THR A 321 -36.24 23.14 18.07
C THR A 321 -37.74 22.91 18.28
N GLY A 322 -38.15 22.57 19.49
CA GLY A 322 -39.58 22.51 19.85
C GLY A 322 -40.22 23.89 19.80
N GLY A 323 -41.51 23.93 19.48
CA GLY A 323 -42.31 25.16 19.49
C GLY A 323 -42.59 25.66 20.90
N THR A 324 -42.85 26.95 21.07
CA THR A 324 -43.16 27.51 22.39
C THR A 324 -44.59 27.20 22.81
N GLY A 325 -44.85 27.02 24.10
CA GLY A 325 -46.20 26.86 24.62
C GLY A 325 -47.03 28.14 24.52
N GLY A 326 -48.35 27.98 24.41
CA GLY A 326 -49.28 29.11 24.37
C GLY A 326 -49.43 29.82 25.72
N ILE A 327 -49.79 31.11 25.64
CA ILE A 327 -49.94 32.00 26.79
C ILE A 327 -51.34 31.84 27.41
N SER A 328 -51.43 31.72 28.74
CA SER A 328 -52.72 31.69 29.47
C SER A 328 -52.86 32.78 30.51
N THR A 329 -54.08 33.30 30.65
CA THR A 329 -54.46 34.24 31.72
C THR A 329 -55.13 33.56 32.92
N SER A 330 -55.36 32.25 32.86
CA SER A 330 -55.94 31.46 33.97
C SER A 330 -54.85 30.76 34.80
N PRO A 331 -54.98 30.71 36.15
CA PRO A 331 -53.98 30.07 37.00
C PRO A 331 -53.75 28.59 36.63
N ASN A 332 -52.47 28.18 36.56
CA ASN A 332 -52.03 26.80 36.32
C ASN A 332 -52.39 26.17 34.95
N GLN A 333 -52.75 26.95 33.93
CA GLN A 333 -53.20 26.42 32.63
C GLN A 333 -52.41 26.94 31.42
N ALA A 334 -51.15 27.36 31.61
CA ALA A 334 -50.26 27.71 30.51
C ALA A 334 -49.89 26.48 29.66
N GLY A 335 -49.67 26.73 28.37
CA GLY A 335 -49.29 25.70 27.41
C GLY A 335 -47.90 25.16 27.72
N GLY A 336 -47.72 23.85 27.65
CA GLY A 336 -46.39 23.25 27.71
C GLY A 336 -45.56 23.62 26.48
N GLY A 337 -44.24 23.72 26.62
CA GLY A 337 -43.36 23.82 25.46
C GLY A 337 -43.40 22.55 24.62
N GLY A 338 -43.26 22.68 23.32
CA GLY A 338 -43.14 21.56 22.39
C GLY A 338 -41.85 20.79 22.61
N ILE A 339 -41.85 19.50 22.28
CA ILE A 339 -40.65 18.66 22.37
C ILE A 339 -39.70 19.02 21.22
N GLY A 340 -38.39 19.05 21.47
CA GLY A 340 -37.39 19.22 20.40
C GLY A 340 -37.42 18.04 19.43
N GLY A 341 -37.15 18.30 18.15
CA GLY A 341 -37.00 17.27 17.12
C GLY A 341 -35.73 16.45 17.33
N THR A 342 -35.73 15.19 16.89
CA THR A 342 -34.54 14.34 17.00
C THR A 342 -33.44 14.79 16.04
N GLY A 343 -32.18 14.56 16.41
CA GLY A 343 -31.04 14.85 15.53
C GLY A 343 -31.02 13.89 14.35
N GLY A 344 -30.45 14.32 13.23
CA GLY A 344 -30.31 13.49 12.06
C GLY A 344 -29.28 12.39 12.24
N ILE A 345 -29.54 11.26 11.57
CA ILE A 345 -28.64 10.12 11.48
C ILE A 345 -27.30 10.58 10.88
N GLY A 346 -26.15 10.20 11.44
CA GLY A 346 -24.85 10.56 10.84
C GLY A 346 -24.70 10.04 9.40
N ALA A 347 -23.88 10.70 8.58
CA ALA A 347 -23.60 10.26 7.22
C ALA A 347 -23.05 8.81 7.20
N PRO A 348 -23.53 7.94 6.32
CA PRO A 348 -23.05 6.56 6.25
C PRO A 348 -21.60 6.51 5.79
N GLY A 349 -20.86 5.50 6.27
CA GLY A 349 -19.53 5.19 5.73
C GLY A 349 -19.60 4.66 4.30
N GLY A 350 -18.56 4.90 3.52
CA GLY A 350 -18.39 4.33 2.19
C GLY A 350 -18.20 2.81 2.25
N ALA A 351 -18.63 2.11 1.22
CA ALA A 351 -18.39 0.67 1.13
C ALA A 351 -16.89 0.35 0.99
N GLY A 352 -16.47 -0.80 1.49
CA GLY A 352 -15.13 -1.33 1.26
C GLY A 352 -14.97 -1.81 -0.18
N GLY A 353 -13.74 -1.75 -0.67
CA GLY A 353 -13.39 -2.13 -2.02
C GLY A 353 -13.33 -3.63 -2.17
N HIS A 354 -13.85 -4.13 -3.29
CA HIS A 354 -13.82 -5.55 -3.59
C HIS A 354 -12.41 -6.03 -3.94
N GLY A 355 -12.06 -7.25 -3.59
CA GLY A 355 -10.86 -7.87 -4.11
C GLY A 355 -10.99 -8.14 -5.61
N GLY A 356 -9.88 -8.12 -6.34
CA GLY A 356 -9.86 -8.48 -7.75
C GLY A 356 -10.03 -9.99 -7.95
N ASP A 357 -10.62 -10.42 -9.06
CA ASP A 357 -10.73 -11.85 -9.36
C ASP A 357 -9.36 -12.45 -9.76
N GLY A 358 -9.13 -13.71 -9.42
CA GLY A 358 -7.99 -14.48 -9.91
C GLY A 358 -8.14 -14.85 -11.38
N GLY A 359 -7.03 -14.90 -12.11
CA GLY A 359 -6.98 -15.31 -13.51
C GLY A 359 -7.19 -16.81 -13.69
N ALA A 360 -7.82 -17.23 -14.78
CA ALA A 360 -7.95 -18.64 -15.09
C ALA A 360 -6.59 -19.27 -15.45
N GLY A 361 -6.40 -20.54 -15.12
CA GLY A 361 -5.26 -21.32 -15.60
C GLY A 361 -5.41 -21.66 -17.08
N GLY A 362 -4.29 -21.72 -17.80
CA GLY A 362 -4.24 -22.11 -19.21
C GLY A 362 -4.43 -23.62 -19.40
N ARG A 363 -4.87 -24.02 -20.58
CA ARG A 363 -5.07 -25.43 -20.92
C ARG A 363 -3.74 -26.15 -21.13
N GLY A 364 -3.68 -27.40 -20.68
CA GLY A 364 -2.59 -28.31 -20.99
C GLY A 364 -2.64 -28.77 -22.44
N GLY A 365 -1.49 -29.20 -22.96
CA GLY A 365 -1.38 -29.78 -24.29
C GLY A 365 -2.26 -31.01 -24.48
N LEU A 366 -2.85 -31.13 -25.66
CA LEU A 366 -3.88 -32.10 -26.04
C LEU A 366 -3.56 -33.56 -25.74
N LEU A 367 -2.29 -33.97 -25.75
CA LEU A 367 -1.90 -35.36 -25.50
C LEU A 367 -1.55 -35.62 -24.02
N PHE A 368 -0.46 -35.02 -23.52
CA PHE A 368 0.11 -35.31 -22.19
C PHE A 368 0.19 -34.09 -21.26
N GLY A 369 -0.54 -33.01 -21.57
CA GLY A 369 -0.38 -31.75 -20.86
C GLY A 369 -1.27 -31.61 -19.63
N VAL A 370 -0.68 -31.17 -18.51
CA VAL A 370 -1.47 -30.73 -17.36
C VAL A 370 -1.97 -29.30 -17.59
N GLY A 371 -3.21 -29.04 -17.19
CA GLY A 371 -3.74 -27.67 -17.15
C GLY A 371 -3.04 -26.84 -16.07
N GLY A 372 -2.90 -25.55 -16.33
CA GLY A 372 -2.37 -24.60 -15.35
C GLY A 372 -3.36 -24.37 -14.21
N ALA A 373 -2.87 -24.08 -13.02
CA ALA A 373 -3.73 -23.73 -11.89
C ALA A 373 -4.40 -22.36 -12.12
N GLY A 374 -5.63 -22.18 -11.62
CA GLY A 374 -6.23 -20.86 -11.52
C GLY A 374 -5.57 -20.01 -10.44
N GLY A 375 -5.53 -18.70 -10.65
CA GLY A 375 -5.04 -17.74 -9.67
C GLY A 375 -6.06 -17.53 -8.55
N ALA A 376 -5.59 -17.23 -7.34
CA ALA A 376 -6.49 -16.90 -6.23
C ALA A 376 -7.13 -15.52 -6.43
N GLY A 377 -8.34 -15.31 -5.91
CA GLY A 377 -8.95 -14.00 -5.81
C GLY A 377 -8.23 -13.13 -4.78
N GLY A 378 -8.24 -11.82 -4.99
CA GLY A 378 -7.76 -10.83 -4.03
C GLY A 378 -8.75 -10.61 -2.88
N ASP A 379 -8.27 -10.11 -1.76
CA ASP A 379 -9.13 -9.84 -0.61
C ASP A 379 -9.93 -8.54 -0.78
N GLY A 380 -11.18 -8.56 -0.31
CA GLY A 380 -11.96 -7.34 -0.10
C GLY A 380 -11.49 -6.64 1.16
N LEU A 381 -11.55 -5.30 1.18
CA LEU A 381 -11.18 -4.52 2.36
C LEU A 381 -12.39 -3.93 3.08
N ASP A 382 -12.16 -3.47 4.30
CA ASP A 382 -13.21 -3.06 5.22
C ASP A 382 -14.03 -1.87 4.72
N GLY A 383 -15.29 -1.82 5.16
CA GLY A 383 -16.14 -0.65 4.99
C GLY A 383 -15.63 0.53 5.81
N GLY A 384 -15.90 1.74 5.32
CA GLY A 384 -15.58 2.95 6.07
C GLY A 384 -16.51 3.11 7.28
N PRO A 385 -16.03 3.72 8.38
CA PRO A 385 -16.87 3.96 9.54
C PRO A 385 -17.97 4.99 9.23
N GLY A 386 -19.12 4.84 9.87
CA GLY A 386 -20.20 5.84 9.80
C GLY A 386 -19.80 7.14 10.53
N ALA A 387 -20.32 8.27 10.09
CA ALA A 387 -20.17 9.53 10.82
C ALA A 387 -20.95 9.49 12.14
N MET A 388 -20.51 10.26 13.12
CA MET A 388 -21.30 10.46 14.34
C MET A 388 -22.66 11.08 14.03
N GLY A 389 -23.70 10.69 14.76
CA GLY A 389 -24.99 11.40 14.69
C GLY A 389 -24.85 12.82 15.22
N LEU A 390 -25.66 13.76 14.73
CA LEU A 390 -25.68 15.11 15.30
C LEU A 390 -26.68 15.21 16.45
N THR A 391 -26.47 16.22 17.31
CA THR A 391 -27.28 16.48 18.48
C THR A 391 -28.76 16.70 18.12
N GLY A 392 -29.64 16.23 19.01
CA GLY A 392 -31.07 16.52 18.94
C GLY A 392 -31.39 18.00 19.05
N GLY A 393 -32.53 18.39 18.50
CA GLY A 393 -33.08 19.72 18.66
C GLY A 393 -33.45 20.02 20.11
N THR A 394 -33.27 21.27 20.53
CA THR A 394 -33.61 21.70 21.90
C THR A 394 -35.11 21.67 22.13
N GLY A 395 -35.51 21.36 23.38
CA GLY A 395 -36.92 21.46 23.77
C GLY A 395 -37.45 22.88 23.64
N GLY A 396 -38.72 23.02 23.28
CA GLY A 396 -39.42 24.30 23.17
C GLY A 396 -39.68 24.93 24.53
N HIS A 397 -39.73 26.27 24.55
CA HIS A 397 -39.99 27.02 25.76
C HIS A 397 -41.43 26.80 26.25
N GLY A 398 -41.63 26.63 27.56
CA GLY A 398 -42.97 26.62 28.16
C GLY A 398 -43.69 27.95 27.92
N GLY A 399 -45.02 27.91 27.81
CA GLY A 399 -45.84 29.09 27.64
C GLY A 399 -45.91 29.95 28.90
N ASP A 400 -46.10 31.25 28.71
CA ASP A 400 -46.16 32.20 29.83
C ASP A 400 -47.52 32.13 30.55
N ASN A 401 -47.47 32.22 31.88
CA ASN A 401 -48.64 32.37 32.75
C ASN A 401 -48.53 33.71 33.48
N THR A 402 -49.58 34.54 33.44
CA THR A 402 -49.62 35.80 34.19
C THR A 402 -49.85 35.60 35.70
N SER A 403 -50.17 34.39 36.15
CA SER A 403 -50.34 33.97 37.55
C SER A 403 -49.70 32.60 37.81
N SER A 404 -48.36 32.64 37.97
CA SER A 404 -47.42 31.65 38.56
C SER A 404 -47.64 30.14 38.35
N VAL A 405 -46.57 29.50 37.83
CA VAL A 405 -46.31 28.06 37.60
C VAL A 405 -46.63 27.57 36.18
N THR A 406 -45.56 27.17 35.46
CA THR A 406 -45.59 26.59 34.11
C THR A 406 -45.03 25.16 34.16
N ARG A 407 -45.61 24.25 33.37
CA ARG A 407 -45.02 22.91 33.14
C ARG A 407 -43.82 23.04 32.20
N PRO A 408 -42.60 22.64 32.61
CA PRO A 408 -41.43 22.69 31.73
C PRO A 408 -41.62 21.72 30.55
N GLY A 409 -41.18 22.14 29.36
CA GLY A 409 -41.03 21.24 28.23
C GLY A 409 -39.91 20.23 28.49
N VAL A 410 -40.04 19.03 27.95
CA VAL A 410 -38.95 18.04 27.93
C VAL A 410 -38.12 18.24 26.65
N GLY A 411 -36.79 18.21 26.76
CA GLY A 411 -35.90 18.23 25.60
C GLY A 411 -36.13 17.04 24.66
N GLY A 412 -35.88 17.21 23.36
CA GLY A 412 -35.91 16.11 22.40
C GLY A 412 -34.76 15.12 22.62
N ALA A 413 -34.94 13.85 22.24
CA ALA A 413 -33.86 12.87 22.23
C ALA A 413 -32.76 13.27 21.23
N GLY A 414 -31.50 12.91 21.50
CA GLY A 414 -30.36 13.07 20.60
C GLY A 414 -30.56 12.35 19.27
N GLY A 415 -29.82 12.75 18.23
CA GLY A 415 -29.86 12.05 16.95
C GLY A 415 -29.14 10.70 16.99
N ASN A 416 -29.67 9.72 16.27
CA ASN A 416 -29.02 8.41 16.13
C ASN A 416 -27.69 8.56 15.37
N GLY A 417 -26.70 7.72 15.68
CA GLY A 417 -25.41 7.65 15.00
C GLY A 417 -25.57 7.21 13.55
N GLY A 418 -24.66 7.64 12.66
CA GLY A 418 -24.65 7.17 11.27
C GLY A 418 -24.38 5.67 11.18
N THR A 419 -25.01 4.96 10.27
CA THR A 419 -24.69 3.54 10.04
C THR A 419 -23.29 3.41 9.41
N GLY A 420 -22.53 2.39 9.80
CA GLY A 420 -21.24 2.07 9.20
C GLY A 420 -21.38 1.67 7.74
N GLY A 421 -20.34 1.91 6.93
CA GLY A 421 -20.30 1.43 5.55
C GLY A 421 -20.17 -0.08 5.50
N ASN A 422 -20.78 -0.74 4.52
CA ASN A 422 -20.64 -2.19 4.34
C ASN A 422 -19.19 -2.55 3.94
N GLY A 423 -18.73 -3.74 4.33
CA GLY A 423 -17.43 -4.29 3.95
C GLY A 423 -17.36 -4.64 2.47
N GLY A 424 -16.15 -4.60 1.90
CA GLY A 424 -15.90 -5.06 0.55
C GLY A 424 -15.90 -6.58 0.46
N ASN A 425 -16.62 -7.14 -0.51
CA ASN A 425 -16.54 -8.57 -0.84
C ASN A 425 -15.12 -8.99 -1.29
N GLY A 426 -14.72 -10.22 -1.00
CA GLY A 426 -13.53 -10.84 -1.60
C GLY A 426 -13.70 -11.08 -3.10
N GLY A 427 -12.61 -11.07 -3.86
CA GLY A 427 -12.57 -11.44 -5.27
C GLY A 427 -12.66 -12.96 -5.44
N ASN A 428 -13.23 -13.43 -6.55
CA ASN A 428 -13.35 -14.88 -6.79
C ASN A 428 -12.01 -15.48 -7.23
N GLY A 429 -11.80 -16.77 -6.95
CA GLY A 429 -10.69 -17.53 -7.50
C GLY A 429 -10.90 -17.81 -8.99
N GLY A 430 -9.81 -17.89 -9.73
CA GLY A 430 -9.82 -18.27 -11.14
C GLY A 430 -9.98 -19.78 -11.32
N ALA A 431 -10.63 -20.20 -12.39
CA ALA A 431 -10.79 -21.63 -12.71
C ALA A 431 -9.45 -22.28 -13.06
N GLY A 432 -9.30 -23.56 -12.71
CA GLY A 432 -8.18 -24.37 -13.18
C GLY A 432 -8.28 -24.65 -14.68
N GLY A 433 -7.15 -24.66 -15.38
CA GLY A 433 -7.09 -24.99 -16.80
C GLY A 433 -7.38 -26.45 -17.07
N ALA A 434 -8.01 -26.76 -18.21
CA ALA A 434 -8.28 -28.14 -18.60
C ALA A 434 -6.98 -28.90 -18.91
N GLY A 435 -6.91 -30.19 -18.56
CA GLY A 435 -5.84 -31.10 -18.97
C GLY A 435 -6.06 -31.65 -20.38
N GLY A 436 -5.00 -32.22 -20.96
CA GLY A 436 -5.07 -32.99 -22.20
C GLY A 436 -5.69 -34.38 -22.03
N LEU A 437 -5.75 -35.16 -23.12
CA LEU A 437 -6.35 -36.50 -23.18
C LEU A 437 -5.82 -37.46 -22.09
N PHE A 438 -4.53 -37.37 -21.78
CA PHE A 438 -3.87 -38.14 -20.71
C PHE A 438 -3.36 -37.26 -19.56
N GLY A 439 -3.69 -35.97 -19.56
CA GLY A 439 -3.22 -34.99 -18.59
C GLY A 439 -4.25 -34.66 -17.52
N GLN A 440 -3.80 -34.23 -16.35
CA GLN A 440 -4.69 -33.76 -15.28
C GLN A 440 -5.10 -32.30 -15.52
N SER A 441 -6.34 -31.95 -15.16
CA SER A 441 -6.74 -30.54 -15.07
C SER A 441 -5.97 -29.83 -13.97
N GLY A 442 -5.72 -28.53 -14.17
CA GLY A 442 -5.16 -27.67 -13.14
C GLY A 442 -6.12 -27.49 -11.97
N ALA A 443 -5.56 -27.22 -10.80
CA ALA A 443 -6.35 -26.89 -9.62
C ALA A 443 -7.04 -25.53 -9.80
N ALA A 444 -8.25 -25.39 -9.25
CA ALA A 444 -8.90 -24.10 -9.13
C ALA A 444 -8.17 -23.19 -8.15
N GLY A 445 -8.21 -21.89 -8.42
CA GLY A 445 -7.79 -20.86 -7.49
C GLY A 445 -8.77 -20.73 -6.33
N ALA A 446 -8.25 -20.48 -5.13
CA ALA A 446 -9.06 -20.14 -3.97
C ALA A 446 -9.70 -18.76 -4.15
N GLY A 447 -10.92 -18.56 -3.64
CA GLY A 447 -11.50 -17.23 -3.50
C GLY A 447 -10.75 -16.39 -2.47
N GLY A 448 -10.75 -15.08 -2.67
CA GLY A 448 -10.23 -14.11 -1.71
C GLY A 448 -11.13 -13.95 -0.50
N THR A 449 -10.56 -13.54 0.62
CA THR A 449 -11.30 -13.29 1.86
C THR A 449 -12.12 -12.00 1.78
N ALA A 450 -13.20 -11.94 2.54
CA ALA A 450 -14.06 -10.77 2.59
C ALA A 450 -13.52 -9.71 3.56
N GLY A 451 -13.71 -8.44 3.22
CA GLY A 451 -13.53 -7.33 4.14
C GLY A 451 -14.63 -7.28 5.19
N ALA A 452 -14.30 -6.87 6.40
CA ALA A 452 -15.25 -6.67 7.47
C ALA A 452 -16.14 -5.45 7.21
N GLY A 453 -17.34 -5.45 7.78
CA GLY A 453 -18.22 -4.30 7.75
C GLY A 453 -17.59 -3.13 8.51
N GLY A 454 -17.70 -1.92 7.96
CA GLY A 454 -17.27 -0.70 8.64
C GLY A 454 -18.03 -0.51 9.95
N ALA A 455 -17.32 -0.04 10.98
CA ALA A 455 -17.92 0.23 12.28
C ALA A 455 -19.05 1.28 12.14
N GLY A 456 -20.15 1.07 12.88
CA GLY A 456 -21.22 2.04 13.01
C GLY A 456 -20.70 3.35 13.57
N GLY A 457 -21.16 4.48 13.05
CA GLY A 457 -20.91 5.78 13.64
C GLY A 457 -21.54 5.88 15.03
N THR A 458 -20.84 6.49 15.98
CA THR A 458 -21.35 6.64 17.35
C THR A 458 -22.60 7.51 17.39
N GLY A 459 -23.51 7.22 18.33
CA GLY A 459 -24.72 8.00 18.56
C GLY A 459 -24.42 9.47 18.78
N GLY A 460 -25.27 10.37 18.27
CA GLY A 460 -25.18 11.79 18.60
C GLY A 460 -25.59 12.03 20.05
N THR A 461 -25.05 13.07 20.67
CA THR A 461 -25.41 13.44 22.06
C THR A 461 -26.88 13.90 22.15
N GLY A 462 -27.50 13.66 23.30
CA GLY A 462 -28.83 14.19 23.62
C GLY A 462 -28.93 15.72 23.47
N GLY A 463 -30.06 16.23 22.97
CA GLY A 463 -30.33 17.66 22.96
C GLY A 463 -30.43 18.24 24.38
N THR A 464 -30.04 19.50 24.57
CA THR A 464 -30.24 20.17 25.85
C THR A 464 -31.73 20.44 26.09
N GLY A 465 -32.18 20.24 27.33
CA GLY A 465 -33.55 20.52 27.73
C GLY A 465 -33.90 22.00 27.53
N GLY A 466 -35.12 22.28 27.07
CA GLY A 466 -35.58 23.65 26.88
C GLY A 466 -35.52 24.47 28.17
N VAL A 467 -35.18 25.77 28.04
CA VAL A 467 -35.25 26.70 29.18
C VAL A 467 -36.72 26.87 29.56
N GLY A 468 -37.08 26.55 30.80
CA GLY A 468 -38.42 26.75 31.32
C GLY A 468 -38.81 28.23 31.24
N GLY A 469 -40.05 28.52 30.88
CA GLY A 469 -40.56 29.88 30.76
C GLY A 469 -40.36 30.68 32.06
N THR A 470 -40.04 31.97 31.92
CA THR A 470 -39.99 32.89 33.05
C THR A 470 -41.43 33.15 33.49
N GLY A 471 -41.83 32.60 34.64
CA GLY A 471 -43.15 32.90 35.21
C GLY A 471 -43.35 34.42 35.31
N GLY A 472 -44.56 34.90 35.01
CA GLY A 472 -44.92 36.30 35.15
C GLY A 472 -44.56 36.84 36.53
N THR A 473 -44.37 38.16 36.63
CA THR A 473 -43.74 38.96 37.71
C THR A 473 -44.26 38.80 39.16
N GLY A 474 -45.04 37.77 39.47
CA GLY A 474 -45.35 37.35 40.84
C GLY A 474 -44.16 36.67 41.50
N ALA A 475 -43.70 37.23 42.63
CA ALA A 475 -42.54 36.78 43.37
C ALA A 475 -42.62 35.29 43.76
N GLY A 476 -41.67 34.48 43.26
CA GLY A 476 -41.29 33.23 43.93
C GLY A 476 -41.00 31.97 43.09
N GLY A 477 -41.22 31.96 41.77
CA GLY A 477 -41.06 30.73 40.98
C GLY A 477 -40.15 30.87 39.76
N GLY A 478 -38.85 30.64 39.91
CA GLY A 478 -37.96 30.44 38.76
C GLY A 478 -38.37 29.18 37.98
N GLY A 479 -38.51 29.29 36.66
CA GLY A 479 -38.78 28.15 35.79
C GLY A 479 -37.71 27.08 35.96
N ARG A 480 -38.12 25.81 36.07
CA ARG A 480 -37.17 24.68 36.08
C ARG A 480 -36.69 24.45 34.65
N THR A 481 -35.38 24.25 34.47
CA THR A 481 -34.84 23.76 33.20
C THR A 481 -35.45 22.40 32.87
N GLY A 482 -35.82 22.19 31.61
CA GLY A 482 -36.25 20.89 31.13
C GLY A 482 -35.15 19.84 31.33
N GLY A 483 -35.55 18.56 31.46
CA GLY A 483 -34.59 17.45 31.52
C GLY A 483 -33.75 17.37 30.24
N VAL A 484 -32.50 16.90 30.37
CA VAL A 484 -31.61 16.59 29.24
C VAL A 484 -32.25 15.48 28.41
N GLY A 485 -32.25 15.64 27.08
CA GLY A 485 -32.70 14.60 26.17
C GLY A 485 -31.84 13.34 26.29
N GLY A 486 -32.42 12.16 26.02
CA GLY A 486 -31.64 10.92 25.99
C GLY A 486 -30.57 10.96 24.90
N ASP A 487 -29.43 10.30 25.13
CA ASP A 487 -28.39 10.13 24.12
C ASP A 487 -28.94 9.34 22.91
N GLY A 488 -28.47 9.69 21.72
CA GLY A 488 -28.82 8.97 20.51
C GLY A 488 -28.23 7.56 20.50
N VAL A 489 -28.88 6.64 19.79
CA VAL A 489 -28.34 5.28 19.68
C VAL A 489 -27.15 5.24 18.72
N THR A 490 -26.14 4.41 19.02
CA THR A 490 -25.05 4.12 18.07
C THR A 490 -25.62 3.55 16.78
N GLY A 491 -25.14 4.06 15.64
CA GLY A 491 -25.55 3.57 14.33
C GLY A 491 -25.17 2.11 14.14
N ALA A 492 -25.93 1.38 13.33
CA ALA A 492 -25.64 -0.01 13.05
C ALA A 492 -24.26 -0.16 12.39
N THR A 493 -23.51 -1.19 12.77
CA THR A 493 -22.31 -1.62 12.03
C THR A 493 -22.72 -2.03 10.62
N GLY A 494 -21.92 -1.66 9.61
CA GLY A 494 -22.13 -2.11 8.25
C GLY A 494 -22.07 -3.64 8.17
N ALA A 495 -22.74 -4.22 7.17
CA ALA A 495 -22.64 -5.66 6.92
C ALA A 495 -21.22 -6.01 6.47
N SER A 496 -20.70 -7.18 6.88
CA SER A 496 -19.47 -7.72 6.31
C SER A 496 -19.64 -8.04 4.83
N GLY A 497 -18.55 -7.93 4.08
CA GLY A 497 -18.50 -8.45 2.71
C GLY A 497 -18.70 -9.97 2.69
N GLN A 498 -18.94 -10.51 1.50
CA GLN A 498 -18.97 -11.95 1.25
C GLN A 498 -17.59 -12.44 0.78
N PRO A 499 -17.14 -13.64 1.21
CA PRO A 499 -15.93 -14.24 0.64
C PRO A 499 -16.10 -14.53 -0.84
N GLY A 500 -15.01 -14.48 -1.60
CA GLY A 500 -15.01 -14.90 -3.00
C GLY A 500 -15.25 -16.39 -3.13
N ALA A 501 -15.88 -16.81 -4.22
CA ALA A 501 -16.02 -18.23 -4.55
C ALA A 501 -14.69 -18.82 -5.04
N SER A 502 -14.44 -20.10 -4.79
CA SER A 502 -13.38 -20.85 -5.48
C SER A 502 -13.76 -21.08 -6.95
N GLY A 503 -12.77 -21.06 -7.85
CA GLY A 503 -12.95 -21.13 -9.30
C GLY A 503 -13.24 -22.51 -9.90
#